data_AF-A0A553SQA2-F1
#
_entry.id   AF-A0A553SQA2-F1
#
_cell.length_a   1.000
_cell.length_b   1.000
_cell.length_c   1.000
_cell.angle_alpha   90.00
_cell.angle_beta   90.00
_cell.angle_gamma   90.00
#
_symmetry.space_group_name_H-M   'P 1'
#
loop_
_entity.id
_entity.type
_entity.pdbx_description
1 polymer ?
#
loop_
_entity_poly.entity_id
_entity_poly.type
_entity_poly.pdbx_seq_one_letter_code
_entity_poly.pdbx_strand_id
1 'polypeptide(L)'
;MKNKQLKRLEIPKWGTYLRGRWRECFASHLTVEEQQAICMDNFLWHLCSWEKVTCLQQDGAIRAFLQQTKHKCTIFYQFIDDAYLFEHADTLTITDLPYIEDHMDYNDMYVMDWNNKWTFIMTHERECGPYFIQRK
;
A
#
# COMPACT_ATOMS: atom_id res chain seq x y z
N MET A 1 15.54 7.36 25.65
CA MET A 1 14.56 6.69 24.78
C MET A 1 15.20 5.44 24.21
N LYS A 2 14.62 4.25 24.42
CA LYS A 2 15.14 3.02 23.79
C LYS A 2 14.82 3.08 22.30
N ASN A 3 15.83 3.17 21.44
CA ASN A 3 15.65 2.93 20.00
C ASN A 3 15.12 1.51 19.84
N LYS A 4 13.83 1.38 19.53
CA LYS A 4 13.27 0.09 19.13
C LYS A 4 13.66 -0.12 17.68
N GLN A 5 14.40 -1.19 17.41
CA GLN A 5 14.78 -1.53 16.04
C GLN A 5 13.53 -1.89 15.23
N LEU A 6 13.53 -1.51 13.96
CA LEU A 6 12.53 -1.91 12.98
C LEU A 6 12.38 -3.44 13.02
N LYS A 7 11.16 -3.92 13.24
CA LYS A 7 10.87 -5.35 13.34
C LYS A 7 9.94 -5.77 12.22
N ARG A 8 10.40 -6.70 11.39
CA ARG A 8 9.62 -7.32 10.31
C ARG A 8 9.16 -8.72 10.74
N LEU A 9 7.87 -8.98 10.60
CA LEU A 9 7.26 -10.29 10.83
C LEU A 9 6.56 -10.74 9.55
N GLU A 10 6.74 -11.99 9.17
CA GLU A 10 5.99 -12.59 8.06
C GLU A 10 4.61 -13.03 8.58
N ILE A 11 3.57 -12.65 7.86
CA ILE A 11 2.19 -13.02 8.14
C ILE A 11 1.60 -13.67 6.87
N PRO A 12 2.08 -14.87 6.49
CA PRO A 12 1.64 -15.51 5.26
C PRO A 12 0.15 -15.80 5.29
N LYS A 13 -0.49 -15.84 4.10
CA LYS A 13 -1.94 -16.06 3.90
C LYS A 13 -2.83 -14.85 4.23
N TRP A 14 -2.25 -13.70 4.53
CA TRP A 14 -3.02 -12.49 4.84
C TRP A 14 -3.34 -11.62 3.62
N GLY A 15 -2.71 -11.83 2.47
CA GLY A 15 -2.87 -10.95 1.31
C GLY A 15 -4.32 -10.76 0.86
N THR A 16 -5.10 -11.84 0.70
CA THR A 16 -6.54 -11.75 0.35
C THR A 16 -7.33 -10.90 1.35
N TYR A 17 -7.10 -11.12 2.66
CA TYR A 17 -7.75 -10.32 3.71
C TYR A 17 -7.34 -8.84 3.62
N LEU A 18 -6.05 -8.56 3.44
CA LEU A 18 -5.53 -7.19 3.38
C LEU A 18 -6.00 -6.46 2.12
N ARG A 19 -6.11 -7.12 0.96
CA ARG A 19 -6.72 -6.55 -0.26
C ARG A 19 -8.18 -6.18 -0.05
N GLY A 20 -8.96 -7.07 0.57
CA GLY A 20 -10.36 -6.77 0.94
C GLY A 20 -10.46 -5.58 1.89
N ARG A 21 -9.64 -5.59 2.95
CA ARG A 21 -9.58 -4.49 3.93
C ARG A 21 -9.18 -3.16 3.30
N TRP A 22 -8.24 -3.19 2.37
CA TRP A 22 -7.80 -2.00 1.64
C TRP A 22 -8.94 -1.42 0.81
N ARG A 23 -9.69 -2.25 0.07
CA ARG A 23 -10.88 -1.81 -0.68
C ARG A 23 -11.92 -1.16 0.23
N GLU A 24 -12.23 -1.78 1.37
CA GLU A 24 -13.15 -1.22 2.37
C GLU A 24 -12.70 0.15 2.91
N CYS A 25 -11.38 0.37 3.01
CA CYS A 25 -10.86 1.59 3.61
C CYS A 25 -10.73 2.74 2.62
N PHE A 26 -10.29 2.45 1.40
CA PHE A 26 -9.88 3.49 0.44
C PHE A 26 -10.83 3.61 -0.77
N ALA A 27 -11.67 2.61 -1.03
CA ALA A 27 -12.54 2.56 -2.20
C ALA A 27 -14.03 2.40 -1.86
N SER A 28 -14.42 2.51 -0.59
CA SER A 28 -15.81 2.30 -0.14
C SER A 28 -16.81 3.32 -0.68
N HIS A 29 -16.34 4.44 -1.24
CA HIS A 29 -17.19 5.45 -1.88
C HIS A 29 -17.59 5.07 -3.31
N LEU A 30 -16.98 4.04 -3.90
CA LEU A 30 -17.34 3.53 -5.22
C LEU A 30 -18.29 2.34 -5.11
N THR A 31 -19.30 2.27 -5.99
CA THR A 31 -20.13 1.08 -6.14
C THR A 31 -19.34 -0.09 -6.73
N VAL A 32 -19.90 -1.29 -6.69
CA VAL A 32 -19.26 -2.48 -7.29
C VAL A 32 -19.07 -2.28 -8.80
N GLU A 33 -20.05 -1.71 -9.49
CA GLU A 33 -20.00 -1.42 -10.92
C GLU A 33 -18.91 -0.39 -11.24
N GLU A 34 -18.76 0.65 -10.42
CA GLU A 34 -17.69 1.65 -10.59
C GLU A 34 -16.31 1.05 -10.36
N GLN A 35 -16.16 0.15 -9.38
CA GLN A 35 -14.90 -0.57 -9.15
C GLN A 35 -14.57 -1.52 -10.31
N GLN A 36 -15.57 -2.20 -10.88
CA GLN A 36 -15.38 -3.05 -12.05
C GLN A 36 -15.02 -2.24 -13.30
N ALA A 37 -15.62 -1.07 -13.48
CA ALA A 37 -15.36 -0.19 -14.63
C ALA A 37 -13.90 0.30 -14.72
N ILE A 38 -13.20 0.36 -13.58
CA ILE A 38 -11.77 0.70 -13.52
C ILE A 38 -10.88 -0.56 -13.41
N CYS A 39 -11.42 -1.77 -13.64
CA CYS A 39 -10.69 -3.03 -13.52
C CYS A 39 -9.98 -3.21 -12.16
N MET A 40 -10.62 -2.79 -11.06
CA MET A 40 -10.00 -2.78 -9.74
C MET A 40 -9.64 -4.18 -9.20
N ASP A 41 -10.35 -5.21 -9.66
CA ASP A 41 -10.03 -6.60 -9.32
C ASP A 41 -8.68 -7.05 -9.89
N ASN A 42 -8.21 -6.42 -10.97
CA ASN A 42 -6.90 -6.69 -11.55
C ASN A 42 -5.80 -5.95 -10.78
N PHE A 43 -6.01 -4.66 -10.48
CA PHE A 43 -5.05 -3.81 -9.79
C PHE A 43 -5.74 -2.80 -8.88
N LEU A 44 -5.50 -2.86 -7.57
CA LEU A 44 -6.12 -1.91 -6.62
C LEU A 44 -5.65 -0.47 -6.85
N TRP A 45 -4.41 -0.29 -7.33
CA TRP A 45 -3.85 1.03 -7.63
C TRP A 45 -4.56 1.75 -8.79
N HIS A 46 -5.42 1.06 -9.56
CA HIS A 46 -6.31 1.71 -10.53
C HIS A 46 -7.23 2.76 -9.90
N LEU A 47 -7.53 2.65 -8.61
CA LEU A 47 -8.23 3.69 -7.86
C LEU A 47 -7.55 5.07 -8.03
N CYS A 48 -6.22 5.09 -8.06
CA CYS A 48 -5.40 6.29 -8.24
C CYS A 48 -5.27 6.68 -9.71
N SER A 49 -4.89 5.75 -10.60
CA SER A 49 -4.63 6.07 -12.01
C SER A 49 -5.87 6.50 -12.78
N TRP A 50 -7.06 5.99 -12.40
CA TRP A 50 -8.35 6.43 -12.94
C TRP A 50 -8.96 7.63 -12.19
N GLU A 51 -8.17 8.28 -11.33
CA GLU A 51 -8.54 9.50 -10.60
C GLU A 51 -9.82 9.36 -9.75
N LYS A 52 -10.13 8.14 -9.30
CA LYS A 52 -11.30 7.86 -8.46
C LYS A 52 -11.10 8.19 -6.98
N VAL A 53 -9.88 8.57 -6.59
CA VAL A 53 -9.55 9.06 -5.25
C VAL A 53 -8.52 10.18 -5.34
N THR A 54 -8.61 11.17 -4.45
CA THR A 54 -7.53 12.14 -4.29
C THR A 54 -6.31 11.44 -3.70
N CYS A 55 -5.19 11.48 -4.43
CA CYS A 55 -3.93 10.89 -4.02
C CYS A 55 -2.75 11.79 -4.42
N LEU A 56 -1.64 11.62 -3.73
CA LEU A 56 -0.34 12.14 -4.16
C LEU A 56 0.32 11.10 -5.06
N GLN A 57 1.17 11.56 -5.98
CA GLN A 57 1.85 10.71 -6.96
C GLN A 57 3.36 10.98 -6.94
N GLN A 58 4.15 10.00 -7.38
CA GLN A 58 5.60 10.12 -7.59
C GLN A 58 6.32 10.68 -6.34
N ASP A 59 7.18 11.70 -6.51
CA ASP A 59 7.89 12.37 -5.40
C ASP A 59 6.97 12.91 -4.30
N GLY A 60 5.73 13.28 -4.64
CA GLY A 60 4.73 13.69 -3.66
C GLY A 60 4.33 12.52 -2.75
N ALA A 61 4.10 11.35 -3.33
CA ALA A 61 3.77 10.13 -2.60
C ALA A 61 4.92 9.67 -1.71
N ILE A 62 6.15 9.68 -2.24
CA ILE A 62 7.35 9.28 -1.50
C ILE A 62 7.57 10.21 -0.29
N ARG A 63 7.50 11.53 -0.49
CA ARG A 63 7.65 12.49 0.61
C ARG A 63 6.58 12.31 1.68
N ALA A 64 5.32 12.13 1.26
CA ALA A 64 4.22 11.93 2.19
C ALA A 64 4.39 10.64 2.99
N PHE A 65 4.80 9.54 2.34
CA PHE A 65 5.12 8.28 3.02
C PHE A 65 6.23 8.49 4.05
N LEU A 66 7.38 9.05 3.66
CA LEU A 66 8.52 9.25 4.57
C LEU A 66 8.17 10.13 5.78
N GLN A 67 7.27 11.10 5.62
CA GLN A 67 6.83 12.00 6.68
C GLN A 67 5.80 11.39 7.65
N GLN A 68 5.15 10.27 7.33
CA GLN A 68 4.21 9.64 8.26
C GLN A 68 4.92 9.15 9.53
N THR A 69 4.31 9.38 10.69
CA THR A 69 4.64 8.64 11.91
C THR A 69 4.07 7.23 11.79
N LYS A 70 4.94 6.22 11.78
CA LYS A 70 4.56 4.82 11.49
C LYS A 70 4.89 3.95 12.69
N HIS A 71 3.93 3.73 13.58
CA HIS A 71 4.18 2.80 14.68
C HIS A 71 4.07 1.34 14.23
N LYS A 72 3.09 1.06 13.37
CA LYS A 72 2.80 -0.28 12.85
C LYS A 72 2.15 -0.15 11.47
N CYS A 73 2.59 -0.97 10.52
CA CYS A 73 1.97 -1.05 9.19
C CYS A 73 2.06 -2.47 8.65
N THR A 74 1.23 -2.74 7.65
CA THR A 74 1.21 -3.99 6.89
C THR A 74 1.70 -3.74 5.48
N ILE A 75 2.41 -4.72 4.92
CA ILE A 75 2.79 -4.77 3.51
C ILE A 75 2.14 -6.00 2.90
N PHE A 76 1.52 -5.85 1.75
CA PHE A 76 0.93 -6.94 0.98
C PHE A 76 1.01 -6.64 -0.52
N TYR A 77 0.68 -7.63 -1.34
CA TYR A 77 0.84 -7.55 -2.79
C TYR A 77 -0.46 -7.83 -3.54
N GLN A 78 -0.49 -7.48 -4.81
CA GLN A 78 -1.67 -7.68 -5.66
C GLN A 78 -2.00 -9.17 -5.85
N PHE A 79 -1.02 -10.00 -6.21
CA PHE A 79 -1.27 -11.35 -6.74
C PHE A 79 -0.93 -12.52 -5.82
N ILE A 80 -0.23 -12.26 -4.71
CA ILE A 80 0.14 -13.30 -3.74
C ILE A 80 -0.44 -13.02 -2.36
N ASP A 81 -0.50 -14.07 -1.53
CA ASP A 81 -1.02 -13.97 -0.17
C ASP A 81 0.05 -13.72 0.90
N ASP A 82 1.32 -13.61 0.49
CA ASP A 82 2.39 -13.16 1.37
C ASP A 82 2.10 -11.74 1.84
N ALA A 83 2.42 -11.51 3.10
CA ALA A 83 2.32 -10.22 3.71
C ALA A 83 3.31 -10.10 4.86
N TYR A 84 3.65 -8.86 5.18
CA TYR A 84 4.57 -8.54 6.26
C TYR A 84 3.91 -7.57 7.22
N LEU A 85 4.19 -7.75 8.49
CA LEU A 85 3.87 -6.80 9.53
C LEU A 85 5.16 -6.12 10.00
N PHE A 86 5.18 -4.81 9.92
CA PHE A 86 6.27 -3.99 10.44
C PHE A 86 5.82 -3.35 11.75
N GLU A 87 6.60 -3.59 12.82
CA GLU A 87 6.45 -2.95 14.13
C GLU A 87 7.64 -2.01 14.37
N HIS A 88 7.40 -0.91 15.08
CA HIS A 88 8.40 0.14 15.28
C HIS A 88 8.88 0.73 13.95
N ALA A 89 7.92 0.96 13.05
CA ALA A 89 8.14 1.38 11.68
C ALA A 89 8.50 2.87 11.53
N ASP A 90 8.80 3.59 12.62
CA ASP A 90 9.00 5.04 12.61
C ASP A 90 10.19 5.46 11.75
N THR A 91 11.16 4.55 11.57
CA THR A 91 12.33 4.74 10.70
C THR A 91 12.20 4.01 9.34
N LEU A 92 11.03 3.45 9.01
CA LEU A 92 10.82 2.71 7.77
C LEU A 92 10.96 3.63 6.55
N THR A 93 11.89 3.29 5.68
CA THR A 93 12.14 3.99 4.41
C THR A 93 11.72 3.13 3.22
N ILE A 94 11.78 3.70 2.01
CA ILE A 94 11.46 2.98 0.77
C ILE A 94 12.41 1.80 0.56
N THR A 95 13.69 1.94 0.90
CA THR A 95 14.71 0.89 0.71
C THR A 95 14.58 -0.29 1.65
N ASP A 96 13.81 -0.14 2.74
CA ASP A 96 13.51 -1.23 3.67
C ASP A 96 12.33 -2.10 3.20
N LEU A 97 11.58 -1.63 2.19
CA LEU A 97 10.41 -2.33 1.70
C LEU A 97 10.84 -3.55 0.88
N PRO A 98 10.17 -4.71 1.05
CA PRO A 98 10.44 -5.93 0.30
C PRO A 98 9.84 -5.86 -1.12
N TYR A 99 10.12 -4.78 -1.83
CA TYR A 99 9.75 -4.61 -3.24
C TYR A 99 10.85 -5.18 -4.13
N ILE A 100 10.44 -5.91 -5.16
CA ILE A 100 11.37 -6.44 -6.15
C ILE A 100 10.93 -5.92 -7.51
N GLU A 101 11.77 -5.06 -8.07
CA GLU A 101 11.57 -4.52 -9.42
C GLU A 101 11.55 -5.65 -10.46
N ASP A 102 10.68 -5.51 -11.46
CA ASP A 102 10.47 -6.49 -12.55
C ASP A 102 10.04 -7.92 -12.10
N HIS A 103 9.60 -8.10 -10.85
CA HIS A 103 9.11 -9.39 -10.36
C HIS A 103 7.59 -9.50 -10.38
N MET A 104 7.04 -10.49 -11.09
CA MET A 104 5.60 -10.70 -11.30
C MET A 104 4.72 -10.60 -10.03
N ASP A 105 5.20 -11.14 -8.91
CA ASP A 105 4.42 -11.18 -7.66
C ASP A 105 4.71 -10.06 -6.65
N TYR A 106 5.88 -9.41 -6.73
CA TYR A 106 6.42 -8.53 -5.68
C TYR A 106 6.59 -7.06 -6.15
N ASN A 107 6.14 -6.74 -7.36
CA ASN A 107 6.22 -5.41 -7.97
C ASN A 107 4.91 -4.59 -7.91
N ASP A 108 3.81 -5.17 -7.44
CA ASP A 108 2.59 -4.42 -7.06
C ASP A 108 2.37 -4.53 -5.56
N MET A 109 2.95 -3.57 -4.83
CA MET A 109 3.10 -3.61 -3.37
C MET A 109 2.34 -2.48 -2.70
N TYR A 110 1.64 -2.81 -1.62
CA TYR A 110 0.82 -1.90 -0.84
C TYR A 110 1.32 -1.87 0.59
N VAL A 111 1.67 -0.68 1.07
CA VAL A 111 1.91 -0.41 2.49
C VAL A 111 0.65 0.24 3.06
N MET A 112 0.09 -0.33 4.11
CA MET A 112 -1.14 0.17 4.74
C MET A 112 -0.90 0.38 6.24
N ASP A 113 -1.26 1.57 6.72
CA ASP A 113 -1.24 1.89 8.15
C ASP A 113 -2.06 0.89 8.96
N TRP A 114 -1.59 0.51 10.15
CA TRP A 114 -2.32 -0.42 11.01
C TRP A 114 -3.72 0.09 11.41
N ASN A 115 -3.87 1.41 11.57
CA ASN A 115 -5.16 2.03 11.87
C ASN A 115 -5.92 2.42 10.59
N ASN A 116 -5.45 1.97 9.43
CA ASN A 116 -6.03 2.22 8.11
C ASN A 116 -6.18 3.71 7.77
N LYS A 117 -5.28 4.59 8.24
CA LYS A 117 -5.35 6.04 7.98
C LYS A 117 -4.76 6.46 6.64
N TRP A 118 -3.79 5.71 6.15
CA TRP A 118 -3.11 5.99 4.89
C TRP A 118 -2.64 4.70 4.23
N THR A 119 -2.39 4.78 2.93
CA THR A 119 -1.71 3.73 2.17
C THR A 119 -0.72 4.35 1.20
N PHE A 120 0.42 3.69 1.06
CA PHE A 120 1.44 3.96 0.07
C PHE A 120 1.51 2.78 -0.89
N ILE A 121 1.60 3.06 -2.18
CA ILE A 121 1.41 2.04 -3.22
C ILE A 121 2.58 2.15 -4.20
N MET A 122 3.28 1.04 -4.41
CA MET A 122 4.29 0.92 -5.46
C MET A 122 3.75 -0.02 -6.53
N THR A 123 3.88 0.40 -7.77
CA THR A 123 3.27 -0.24 -8.93
C THR A 123 4.36 -0.79 -9.84
N HIS A 124 4.02 -1.85 -10.58
CA HIS A 124 4.95 -2.40 -11.56
C HIS A 124 5.14 -1.47 -12.77
N GLU A 125 4.15 -0.62 -13.06
CA GLU A 125 4.22 0.41 -14.10
C GLU A 125 4.81 1.70 -13.53
N ARG A 126 6.09 1.97 -13.83
CA ARG A 126 6.83 3.14 -13.30
C ARG A 126 6.17 4.49 -13.60
N GLU A 127 5.40 4.59 -14.68
CA GLU A 127 4.67 5.82 -15.03
C GLU A 127 3.40 6.02 -14.18
N CYS A 128 2.88 4.94 -13.59
CA CYS A 128 1.64 4.90 -12.81
C CYS A 128 1.90 4.70 -11.32
N GLY A 129 2.79 5.50 -10.73
CA GLY A 129 3.09 5.45 -9.30
C GLY A 129 4.54 5.75 -8.98
N PRO A 130 4.91 5.79 -7.69
CA PRO A 130 4.09 5.39 -6.55
C PRO A 130 2.96 6.37 -6.22
N TYR A 131 1.96 5.89 -5.48
CA TYR A 131 0.83 6.68 -4.99
C TYR A 131 0.78 6.72 -3.46
N PHE A 132 0.18 7.78 -2.93
CA PHE A 132 -0.13 7.90 -1.51
C PHE A 132 -1.55 8.43 -1.31
N ILE A 133 -2.36 7.69 -0.56
CA ILE A 133 -3.72 8.11 -0.19
C ILE A 133 -3.73 8.37 1.31
N GLN A 134 -4.20 9.55 1.69
CA GLN A 134 -4.48 9.93 3.08
C GLN A 134 -6.00 9.95 3.28
N ARG A 135 -6.50 9.20 4.26
CA ARG A 135 -7.89 9.33 4.71
C ARG A 135 -7.99 10.52 5.67
N LYS A 136 -9.04 11.30 5.49
CA LYS A 136 -9.42 12.41 6.38
C LYS A 136 -10.12 11.88 7.62
#